data_AF-A0A7C7W0C5-F1
#
_entry.id   AF-A0A7C7W0C5-F1
#
_cell.length_a   1.000
_cell.length_b   1.000
_cell.length_c   1.000
_cell.angle_alpha   90.00
_cell.angle_beta   90.00
_cell.angle_gamma   90.00
#
_symmetry.space_group_name_H-M   'P 1'
#
loop_
_entity.id
_entity.type
_entity.pdbx_description
1 polymer ?
#
loop_
_entity_poly.entity_id
_entity_poly.type
_entity_poly.pdbx_seq_one_letter_code
_entity_poly.pdbx_strand_id
1 'polypeptide(L)' 'MEVRIRRDILLNGVQRVQGIVEPKGAMPILSHLQLSAEEDGICIRATDLEIGT' A
#
# COMPACT_ATOMS: atom_id res chain seq x y z
N MET A 1 8.66 -12.30 -5.65
CA MET A 1 8.25 -11.21 -6.57
C MET A 1 9.47 -10.36 -6.84
N GLU A 2 9.76 -10.07 -8.11
CA GLU A 2 10.80 -9.13 -8.52
C GLU A 2 10.17 -8.09 -9.47
N VAL A 3 10.41 -6.80 -9.22
CA VAL A 3 9.81 -5.72 -10.00
C VAL A 3 10.83 -4.60 -10.17
N ARG A 4 10.87 -4.01 -11.37
CA ARG A 4 11.67 -2.81 -11.64
C ARG A 4 10.74 -1.64 -11.94
N ILE A 5 10.72 -0.65 -11.05
CA ILE A 5 9.85 0.52 -11.16
C ILE A 5 10.67 1.80 -10.97
N ARG A 6 10.27 2.88 -11.64
CA ARG A 6 10.92 4.19 -11.43
C ARG A 6 10.57 4.73 -10.04
N ARG A 7 11.55 5.36 -9.39
CA ARG A 7 11.43 5.91 -8.03
C ARG A 7 10.28 6.91 -7.90
N ASP A 8 10.11 7.80 -8.87
CA ASP A 8 9.07 8.83 -8.87
C ASP A 8 7.67 8.21 -8.92
N ILE A 9 7.46 7.18 -9.75
CA ILE A 9 6.19 6.46 -9.82
C ILE A 9 5.89 5.78 -8.49
N LEU A 10 6.87 5.04 -7.94
CA LEU A 10 6.69 4.33 -6.67
C LEU A 10 6.41 5.30 -5.52
N LEU A 11 7.16 6.40 -5.44
CA LEU A 11 6.98 7.41 -4.40
C LEU A 11 5.59 8.05 -4.47
N ASN A 12 5.13 8.43 -5.67
CA ASN A 12 3.80 8.98 -5.88
C ASN A 12 2.69 7.99 -5.49
N GLY A 13 2.87 6.69 -5.78
CA GLY A 13 1.93 5.65 -5.38
C GLY A 13 1.86 5.48 -3.87
N VAL A 14 3.01 5.34 -3.21
CA VAL A 14 3.12 5.17 -1.75
C VAL A 14 2.53 6.39 -1.01
N GLN A 15 2.87 7.61 -1.43
CA GLN A 15 2.38 8.84 -0.80
C GLN A 15 0.85 8.94 -0.77
N ARG A 16 0.15 8.34 -1.74
CA ARG A 16 -1.32 8.35 -1.80
C ARG A 16 -1.97 7.44 -0.77
N VAL A 17 -1.34 6.32 -0.43
CA VAL A 17 -1.95 5.27 0.41
C VAL A 17 -1.35 5.19 1.81
N GLN A 18 -0.17 5.78 2.05
CA GLN A 18 0.51 5.76 3.35
C GLN A 18 -0.30 6.42 4.49
N GLY A 19 -1.28 7.26 4.17
CA GLY A 19 -2.14 7.89 5.18
C GLY A 19 -3.26 6.98 5.71
N ILE A 20 -3.53 5.87 5.01
CA ILE A 20 -4.60 4.91 5.35
C ILE A 20 -4.10 3.88 6.38
N VAL A 21 -2.81 3.59 6.40
CA VAL A 21 -2.26 2.59 7.34
C VAL A 21 -2.30 3.12 8.78
N GLU A 22 -2.53 2.22 9.73
CA GLU A 22 -2.53 2.53 11.16
C GLU A 22 -1.17 2.15 11.78
N PRO A 23 -0.23 3.11 11.98
CA PRO A 23 1.13 2.80 12.43
C PRO A 23 1.20 2.34 13.91
N LYS A 24 0.14 2.56 14.68
CA LYS A 24 0.07 2.29 16.12
C LYS A 24 -1.30 1.70 16.47
N GLY A 25 -1.54 0.47 16.03
CA GLY A 25 -2.77 -0.27 16.32
C GLY A 25 -2.51 -1.62 16.98
N ALA A 26 -3.57 -2.27 17.45
CA ALA A 26 -3.52 -3.63 17.99
C ALA A 26 -3.23 -4.69 16.90
N MET A 27 -3.38 -4.33 15.62
CA MET A 27 -3.15 -5.19 14.46
C MET A 27 -1.94 -4.72 13.65
N PRO A 28 -0.73 -5.26 13.88
CA PRO A 28 0.48 -4.82 13.19
C PRO A 28 0.41 -4.91 11.66
N ILE A 29 -0.39 -5.83 11.12
CA ILE A 29 -0.54 -5.99 9.67
C ILE A 29 -1.10 -4.73 8.98
N LEU A 30 -1.89 -3.92 9.69
CA LEU A 30 -2.44 -2.68 9.15
C LEU A 30 -1.43 -1.53 9.09
N SER A 31 -0.23 -1.71 9.65
CA SER A 31 0.87 -0.75 9.51
C SER A 31 1.66 -0.91 8.21
N HIS A 32 1.30 -1.91 7.39
CA HIS A 32 2.00 -2.26 6.16
C HIS A 32 1.15 -1.99 4.91
N LEU A 33 1.83 -1.80 3.79
CA LEU A 33 1.22 -1.74 2.46
C LEU A 33 1.22 -3.12 1.82
N GLN A 34 0.11 -3.49 1.22
CA GLN A 34 0.03 -4.68 0.39
C GLN A 34 0.56 -4.35 -1.02
N LEU A 35 1.59 -5.07 -1.44
CA LEU A 35 2.12 -5.03 -2.80
C LEU A 35 1.71 -6.30 -3.54
N SER A 36 1.11 -6.16 -4.71
CA SER A 36 0.74 -7.29 -5.58
C SER A 36 1.21 -7.01 -7.00
N ALA A 37 1.91 -7.97 -7.61
CA ALA A 37 2.19 -7.93 -9.03
C ALA A 37 0.97 -8.48 -9.77
N GLU A 38 0.38 -7.65 -10.63
CA GLU A 38 -0.73 -7.98 -11.52
C GLU A 38 -0.17 -8.13 -12.96
N GLU A 39 -0.99 -8.54 -13.93
CA GLU A 39 -0.54 -8.73 -15.33
C GLU A 39 0.17 -7.50 -15.92
N ASP A 40 -0.36 -6.29 -15.65
CA ASP A 40 0.12 -5.04 -16.26
C ASP A 40 0.95 -4.15 -15.32
N GLY A 41 1.34 -4.64 -14.13
CA GLY A 41 2.17 -3.85 -13.22
C GLY A 41 2.08 -4.24 -11.75
N ILE A 42 2.20 -3.25 -10.87
CA ILE A 42 2.06 -3.44 -9.42
C ILE A 42 0.87 -2.66 -8.88
N CYS A 43 0.12 -3.31 -7.99
CA CYS A 43 -0.90 -2.70 -7.17
C CYS A 43 -0.35 -2.44 -5.77
N ILE A 44 -0.58 -1.22 -5.24
CA ILE A 44 -0.27 -0.83 -3.87
C ILE A 44 -1.59 -0.58 -3.16
N ARG A 45 -1.89 -1.33 -2.10
CA ARG A 45 -3.12 -1.18 -1.31
C ARG A 45 -2.80 -0.97 0.16
N ALA A 46 -3.66 -0.22 0.83
CA ALA A 46 -3.66 0.01 2.26
C ALA A 46 -5.11 -0.06 2.76
N THR A 47 -5.30 -0.44 4.02
CA THR A 47 -6.62 -0.46 4.66
C THR A 47 -6.44 -0.26 6.16
N ASP A 48 -7.35 0.48 6.76
CA ASP A 48 -7.58 0.65 8.19
C ASP A 48 -8.74 -0.24 8.67
N LEU A 49 -9.29 -1.08 7.78
CA LEU A 49 -10.52 -1.86 7.98
C LEU A 49 -11.77 -1.01 8.28
N GLU A 50 -11.70 0.31 8.09
CA GLU A 50 -12.89 1.16 8.16
C GLU A 50 -13.74 0.93 6.91
N ILE A 51 -14.81 0.13 7.05
CA ILE A 51 -15.85 0.05 6.04
C ILE A 51 -16.73 1.30 6.21
N GLY A 52 -16.52 2.29 5.35
CA GLY A 52 -17.44 3.42 5.22
C GLY A 52 -18.81 2.95 4.75
N THR A 53 -19.85 3.26 5.51
CA THR A 53 -21.26 3.20 5.07
C THR A 53 -21.53 4.17 3.93
#